data_AF-A0A7J4HMY9-F1
#
_entry.id   AF-A0A7J4HMY9-F1
#
_cell.length_a   1.000
_cell.length_b   1.000
_cell.length_c   1.000
_cell.angle_alpha   90.00
_cell.angle_beta   90.00
_cell.angle_gamma   90.00
#
_symmetry.space_group_name_H-M   'P 1'
#
loop_
_entity.id
_entity.type
_entity.pdbx_description
1 polymer ?
#
loop_
_entity_poly.entity_id
_entity_poly.type
_entity_poly.pdbx_seq_one_letter_code
_entity_poly.pdbx_strand_id
1 'polypeptide(L)'
;MKKRVNVLYALVFTLIIIQTLTFISMGSQFSSIAEKQKEIETEFFSKINELESETQFKTNEIIEIISQQKSDIREEIELLKSENDFSKVIQNVIKNVVSIRTDTSSASGFFVSPSYIVTNFHVIEGSEFIEIKDYDGEISQATLIGKDEFTDMALLKIDSSSEYLIFGNSDEIQILNNLTF
;
A
#
# COMPACT_ATOMS: atom_id res chain seq x y z
N MET A 1 23.62 -57.13 84.60
CA MET A 1 24.10 -56.30 83.48
C MET A 1 23.95 -56.96 82.10
N LYS A 2 24.41 -58.20 81.87
CA LYS A 2 24.37 -58.87 80.54
C LYS A 2 23.00 -58.92 79.83
N LYS A 3 21.90 -59.23 80.53
CA LYS A 3 20.55 -59.25 79.92
C LYS A 3 20.11 -57.90 79.33
N ARG A 4 20.42 -56.78 80.00
CA ARG A 4 20.06 -55.43 79.51
C ARG A 4 20.87 -55.05 78.26
N VAL A 5 22.12 -55.49 78.19
CA VAL A 5 23.01 -55.26 77.04
C VAL A 5 22.54 -56.05 75.80
N ASN A 6 22.11 -57.31 75.96
CA ASN A 6 21.57 -58.09 74.84
C ASN A 6 20.25 -57.53 74.29
N VAL A 7 19.38 -57.00 75.16
CA VAL A 7 18.14 -56.32 74.76
C VAL A 7 18.46 -55.05 73.96
N LEU A 8 19.47 -54.28 74.38
CA LEU A 8 19.92 -53.09 73.65
C LEU A 8 20.45 -53.45 72.25
N TYR A 9 21.26 -54.51 72.12
CA TYR A 9 21.74 -54.97 70.81
C TYR A 9 20.62 -55.42 69.89
N ALA A 10 19.62 -56.14 70.42
CA ALA A 10 18.46 -56.55 69.63
C ALA A 10 17.66 -55.34 69.10
N LEU A 11 17.46 -54.30 69.93
CA LEU A 11 16.77 -53.07 69.52
C LEU A 11 17.57 -52.27 68.47
N VAL A 12 18.88 -52.19 68.61
CA VAL A 12 19.74 -51.52 67.61
C VAL A 12 19.70 -52.30 66.29
N PHE A 13 19.74 -53.63 66.35
CA PHE A 13 19.68 -54.48 65.15
C PHE A 13 18.35 -54.36 64.40
N THR A 14 17.21 -54.36 65.12
CA THR A 14 15.90 -54.16 64.48
C THR A 14 15.76 -52.76 63.89
N LEU A 15 16.31 -51.73 64.52
CA LEU A 15 16.34 -50.38 63.99
C LEU A 15 17.14 -50.30 62.67
N ILE A 16 18.28 -50.96 62.58
CA ILE A 16 19.09 -51.04 61.35
C ILE A 16 18.31 -51.76 60.23
N ILE A 17 17.60 -52.85 60.54
CA ILE A 17 16.76 -53.54 59.56
C ILE A 17 15.66 -52.62 59.03
N ILE A 18 14.98 -51.89 59.91
CA ILE A 18 13.93 -50.95 59.49
C ILE A 18 14.52 -49.84 58.61
N GLN A 19 15.67 -49.27 58.99
CA GLN A 19 16.35 -48.23 58.20
C GLN A 19 16.80 -48.72 56.82
N THR A 20 17.30 -49.96 56.71
CA THR A 20 17.71 -50.53 55.42
C THR A 20 16.51 -50.80 54.51
N LEU A 21 15.40 -51.31 55.07
CA LEU A 21 14.15 -51.51 54.33
C LEU A 21 13.54 -50.19 53.85
N THR A 22 13.53 -49.15 54.67
CA THR A 22 13.04 -47.82 54.26
C THR A 22 13.93 -47.22 53.18
N PHE A 23 15.25 -47.39 53.25
CA PHE A 23 16.17 -46.91 52.24
C PHE A 23 15.96 -47.59 50.88
N ILE A 24 15.73 -48.92 50.86
CA ILE A 24 15.40 -49.67 49.64
C ILE A 24 14.07 -49.18 49.03
N SER A 25 13.03 -49.03 49.86
CA SER A 25 11.73 -48.51 49.42
C SER A 25 11.82 -47.07 48.89
N MET A 26 12.66 -46.24 49.49
CA MET A 26 12.91 -44.88 49.05
C MET A 26 13.67 -44.86 47.72
N GLY A 27 14.67 -45.73 47.55
CA GLY A 27 15.39 -45.89 46.28
C GLY A 27 14.49 -46.29 45.11
N SER A 28 13.53 -47.20 45.33
CA SER A 28 12.58 -47.58 44.27
C SER A 28 11.62 -46.44 43.90
N GLN A 29 11.15 -45.66 44.88
CA GLN A 29 10.35 -44.46 44.62
C GLN A 29 11.13 -43.42 43.81
N PHE A 30 12.40 -43.16 44.18
CA PHE A 30 13.26 -42.25 43.41
C PHE A 30 13.44 -42.71 41.96
N SER A 31 13.68 -44.00 41.72
CA SER A 31 13.79 -44.54 40.37
C SER A 31 12.52 -44.32 39.55
N SER A 32 11.34 -44.56 40.16
CA SER A 32 10.05 -44.36 39.48
C SER A 32 9.77 -42.89 39.16
N ILE A 33 10.19 -41.97 40.04
CA ILE A 33 10.05 -40.53 39.83
C ILE A 33 10.97 -40.07 38.69
N ALA A 34 12.22 -40.55 38.67
CA ALA A 34 13.18 -40.23 37.61
C ALA A 34 12.69 -40.71 36.23
N GLU A 35 12.08 -41.90 36.17
CA GLU A 35 11.50 -42.44 34.94
C GLU A 35 10.32 -41.59 34.45
N LYS A 36 9.38 -41.24 35.34
CA LYS A 36 8.26 -40.35 35.01
C LYS A 36 8.73 -38.96 34.57
N GLN A 37 9.77 -38.42 35.20
CA GLN A 37 10.36 -37.14 34.76
C GLN A 37 10.88 -37.23 33.33
N LYS A 38 11.58 -38.31 32.99
CA LYS A 38 12.10 -38.53 31.64
C LYS A 38 10.99 -38.70 30.60
N GLU A 39 9.91 -39.39 30.95
CA GLU A 39 8.74 -39.56 30.08
C GLU A 39 8.06 -38.20 29.82
N ILE A 40 7.83 -37.41 30.87
CA ILE A 40 7.28 -36.05 30.76
C ILE A 40 8.16 -35.15 29.89
N GLU A 41 9.48 -35.18 30.08
CA GLU A 41 10.41 -34.40 29.25
C GLU A 41 10.29 -34.82 27.77
N THR A 42 10.24 -36.12 27.51
CA THR A 42 10.14 -36.66 26.15
C THR A 42 8.82 -36.24 25.48
N GLU A 43 7.70 -36.34 26.20
CA GLU A 43 6.38 -35.92 25.71
C GLU A 43 6.36 -34.40 25.46
N PHE A 44 6.92 -33.62 26.38
CA PHE A 44 7.02 -32.17 26.25
C PHE A 44 7.80 -31.76 25.00
N PHE A 45 9.01 -32.32 24.79
CA PHE A 45 9.81 -32.01 23.61
C PHE A 45 9.14 -32.49 22.32
N SER A 46 8.44 -33.63 22.35
CA SER A 46 7.66 -34.10 21.19
C SER A 46 6.58 -33.08 20.82
N LYS A 47 5.84 -32.53 21.80
CA LYS A 47 4.79 -31.55 21.54
C LYS A 47 5.34 -30.22 21.04
N ILE A 48 6.49 -29.78 21.56
CA ILE A 48 7.18 -28.57 21.08
C ILE A 48 7.57 -28.73 19.61
N ASN A 49 8.20 -29.85 19.25
CA ASN A 49 8.61 -30.09 17.86
C ASN A 49 7.41 -30.17 16.90
N GLU A 50 6.30 -30.79 17.34
CA GLU A 50 5.06 -30.83 16.56
C GLU A 50 4.48 -29.41 16.32
N LEU A 51 4.40 -28.60 17.38
CA LEU A 51 3.92 -27.23 17.32
C LEU A 51 4.81 -26.34 16.44
N GLU A 52 6.13 -26.49 16.55
CA GLU A 52 7.09 -25.78 15.70
C GLU A 52 6.91 -26.15 14.23
N SER A 53 6.76 -27.45 13.92
CA SER A 53 6.51 -27.92 12.56
C SER A 53 5.19 -27.40 11.99
N GLU A 54 4.11 -27.41 12.78
CA GLU A 54 2.81 -26.87 12.36
C GLU A 54 2.90 -25.36 12.12
N THR A 55 3.58 -24.64 13.00
CA THR A 55 3.76 -23.19 12.88
C THR A 55 4.59 -22.84 11.64
N GLN A 56 5.64 -23.60 11.37
CA GLN A 56 6.48 -23.40 10.18
C GLN A 56 5.71 -23.72 8.90
N PHE A 57 4.89 -24.78 8.89
CA PHE A 57 4.02 -25.10 7.76
C PHE A 57 3.05 -23.95 7.45
N LYS A 58 2.30 -23.48 8.45
CA LYS A 58 1.37 -22.35 8.29
C LYS A 58 2.07 -21.07 7.85
N THR A 59 3.27 -20.82 8.37
CA THR A 59 4.07 -19.66 7.98
C THR A 59 4.47 -19.73 6.50
N ASN A 60 4.92 -20.89 6.03
CA ASN A 60 5.29 -21.09 4.64
C ASN A 60 4.07 -20.96 3.70
N GLU A 61 2.92 -21.49 4.09
CA GLU A 61 1.66 -21.35 3.34
C GLU A 61 1.26 -19.87 3.21
N ILE A 62 1.35 -19.10 4.31
CA ILE A 62 1.08 -17.65 4.29
C ILE A 62 2.08 -16.92 3.38
N ILE A 63 3.37 -17.26 3.44
CA ILE A 63 4.40 -16.65 2.58
C ILE A 63 4.10 -16.90 1.11
N GLU A 64 3.66 -18.11 0.75
CA GLU A 64 3.30 -18.47 -0.62
C GLU A 64 2.10 -17.66 -1.10
N ILE A 65 1.03 -17.59 -0.30
CA ILE A 65 -0.17 -16.80 -0.61
C ILE A 65 0.19 -15.31 -0.80
N ILE A 66 0.98 -14.74 0.10
CA ILE A 66 1.40 -13.32 0.01
C ILE A 66 2.27 -13.10 -1.23
N SER A 67 3.17 -14.03 -1.54
CA SER A 67 4.05 -13.91 -2.70
C SER A 67 3.26 -13.97 -4.00
N GLN A 68 2.25 -14.85 -4.08
CA GLN A 68 1.35 -14.92 -5.22
C GLN A 68 0.53 -13.64 -5.37
N GLN A 69 -0.16 -13.19 -4.31
CA GLN A 69 -0.93 -11.94 -4.33
C GLN A 69 -0.08 -10.73 -4.73
N LYS A 70 1.17 -10.66 -4.24
CA LYS A 70 2.10 -9.60 -4.61
C LYS A 70 2.48 -9.67 -6.10
N SER A 71 2.57 -10.85 -6.70
CA SER A 71 2.81 -11.02 -8.12
C SER A 71 1.61 -10.53 -8.94
N ASP A 72 0.41 -10.98 -8.58
CA ASP A 72 -0.83 -10.62 -9.27
C ASP A 72 -1.09 -9.10 -9.22
N ILE A 73 -0.89 -8.47 -8.06
CA ILE A 73 -1.00 -7.02 -7.90
C ILE A 73 0.05 -6.27 -8.72
N ARG A 74 1.27 -6.83 -8.86
CA ARG A 74 2.31 -6.18 -9.69
C ARG A 74 1.93 -6.18 -11.16
N GLU A 75 1.37 -7.28 -11.65
CA GLU A 75 0.89 -7.41 -13.03
C GLU A 75 -0.27 -6.43 -13.30
N GLU A 76 -1.24 -6.34 -12.39
CA GLU A 76 -2.34 -5.36 -12.48
C GLU A 76 -1.83 -3.90 -12.48
N ILE A 77 -0.85 -3.58 -11.62
CA ILE A 77 -0.22 -2.25 -11.60
C ILE A 77 0.57 -1.97 -12.89
N GLU A 78 1.20 -2.96 -13.51
CA GLU A 78 1.91 -2.79 -14.77
C GLU A 78 0.95 -2.50 -15.93
N LEU A 79 -0.22 -3.15 -15.94
CA LEU A 79 -1.30 -2.86 -16.89
C LEU A 79 -1.83 -1.42 -16.72
N LEU A 80 -2.10 -0.99 -15.48
CA LEU A 80 -2.50 0.39 -15.18
C LEU A 80 -1.37 1.40 -15.49
N LYS A 81 -0.10 0.99 -15.37
CA LYS A 81 1.03 1.85 -15.74
C LYS A 81 1.21 2.00 -17.24
N SER A 82 0.79 1.03 -18.04
CA SER A 82 0.70 1.22 -19.50
C SER A 82 -0.33 2.29 -19.86
N GLU A 83 -1.34 2.51 -19.01
CA GLU A 83 -2.34 3.58 -19.12
C GLU A 83 -1.79 4.97 -18.67
N ASN A 84 -0.63 5.02 -18.00
CA ASN A 84 -0.02 6.27 -17.51
C ASN A 84 0.53 7.21 -18.59
N ASP A 85 0.45 6.85 -19.87
CA ASP A 85 0.72 7.81 -20.94
C ASP A 85 -0.33 8.94 -20.89
N PHE A 86 -1.60 8.58 -20.67
CA PHE A 86 -2.66 9.57 -20.51
C PHE A 86 -2.48 10.45 -19.28
N SER A 87 -2.02 9.92 -18.15
CA SER A 87 -1.76 10.72 -16.95
C SER A 87 -0.73 11.83 -17.20
N LYS A 88 0.32 11.57 -17.98
CA LYS A 88 1.32 12.58 -18.36
C LYS A 88 0.74 13.60 -19.35
N VAL A 89 -0.01 13.13 -20.34
CA VAL A 89 -0.71 13.99 -21.30
C VAL A 89 -1.67 14.93 -20.56
N ILE A 90 -2.50 14.40 -19.67
CA ILE A 90 -3.45 15.17 -18.85
C ILE A 90 -2.71 16.21 -18.00
N GLN A 91 -1.64 15.82 -17.31
CA GLN A 91 -0.86 16.76 -16.48
C GLN A 91 -0.26 17.91 -17.30
N ASN A 92 0.24 17.62 -18.50
CA ASN A 92 0.79 18.65 -19.38
C ASN A 92 -0.32 19.55 -19.95
N VAL A 93 -1.47 18.98 -20.33
CA VAL A 93 -2.57 19.75 -20.90
C VAL A 93 -3.20 20.69 -19.87
N ILE A 94 -3.51 20.19 -18.66
CA ILE A 94 -4.21 20.96 -17.63
C ILE A 94 -3.45 22.23 -17.23
N LYS A 95 -2.11 22.20 -17.17
CA LYS A 95 -1.29 23.37 -16.84
C LYS A 95 -1.43 24.52 -17.84
N ASN A 96 -1.78 24.21 -19.08
CA ASN A 96 -1.86 25.17 -20.17
C ASN A 96 -3.30 25.63 -20.45
N VAL A 97 -4.29 25.07 -19.74
CA VAL A 97 -5.70 25.46 -19.82
C VAL A 97 -5.98 26.52 -18.76
N VAL A 98 -6.69 27.57 -19.15
CA VAL A 98 -7.07 28.68 -18.29
C VAL A 98 -8.58 28.78 -18.13
N SER A 99 -9.01 29.36 -17.02
CA SER A 99 -10.39 29.80 -16.83
C SER A 99 -10.53 31.24 -17.30
N ILE A 100 -11.54 31.51 -18.12
CA ILE A 100 -11.88 32.84 -18.61
C ILE A 100 -13.17 33.27 -17.92
N ARG A 101 -13.16 34.47 -17.36
CA ARG A 101 -14.34 35.08 -16.74
C ARG A 101 -14.53 36.47 -17.30
N THR A 102 -15.74 36.76 -17.74
CA THR A 102 -16.15 38.09 -18.15
C THR A 102 -17.28 38.59 -17.24
N ASP A 103 -17.78 39.78 -17.53
CA ASP A 103 -18.98 40.35 -16.93
C ASP A 103 -20.27 39.59 -17.27
N THR A 104 -20.27 38.83 -18.37
CA THR A 104 -21.46 38.16 -18.91
C THR A 104 -21.36 36.64 -18.93
N SER A 105 -20.14 36.08 -18.94
CA SER A 105 -19.91 34.66 -19.18
C SER A 105 -18.71 34.09 -18.43
N SER A 106 -18.59 32.76 -18.43
CA SER A 106 -17.37 32.07 -18.02
C SER A 106 -17.13 30.89 -18.95
N ALA A 107 -15.86 30.69 -19.34
CA ALA A 107 -15.45 29.62 -20.25
C ALA A 107 -14.01 29.21 -19.98
N SER A 108 -13.43 28.48 -20.93
CA SER A 108 -12.04 28.07 -20.90
C SER A 108 -11.28 28.58 -22.13
N GLY A 109 -9.97 28.63 -22.00
CA GLY A 109 -9.05 28.84 -23.11
C GLY A 109 -7.76 28.09 -22.85
N PHE A 110 -6.81 28.18 -23.77
CA PHE A 110 -5.49 27.59 -23.58
C PHE A 110 -4.40 28.43 -24.23
N PHE A 111 -3.20 28.34 -23.66
CA PHE A 111 -2.03 29.00 -24.21
C PHE A 111 -1.59 28.34 -25.52
N VAL A 112 -1.43 29.16 -26.57
CA VAL A 112 -0.91 28.75 -27.89
C VAL A 112 0.48 29.30 -28.16
N SER A 113 0.90 30.25 -27.35
CA SER A 113 2.26 30.76 -27.23
C SER A 113 2.37 31.45 -25.87
N PRO A 114 3.59 31.86 -25.41
CA PRO A 114 3.80 32.19 -24.01
C PRO A 114 2.82 33.20 -23.40
N SER A 115 2.37 34.18 -24.17
CA SER A 115 1.46 35.24 -23.69
C SER A 115 0.14 35.31 -24.46
N TYR A 116 -0.19 34.31 -25.28
CA TYR A 116 -1.39 34.32 -26.10
C TYR A 116 -2.28 33.12 -25.82
N ILE A 117 -3.57 33.40 -25.66
CA ILE A 117 -4.61 32.44 -25.33
C ILE A 117 -5.63 32.41 -26.46
N VAL A 118 -6.03 31.21 -26.88
CA VAL A 118 -7.16 31.03 -27.80
C VAL A 118 -8.39 30.59 -27.01
N THR A 119 -9.54 31.13 -27.40
CA THR A 119 -10.86 30.76 -26.89
C THR A 119 -11.93 31.00 -27.96
N ASN A 120 -13.19 30.76 -27.61
CA ASN A 120 -14.32 31.08 -28.45
C ASN A 120 -14.64 32.57 -28.44
N PHE A 121 -15.02 33.14 -29.58
CA PHE A 121 -15.36 34.57 -29.66
C PHE A 121 -16.64 34.90 -28.87
N HIS A 122 -17.68 34.07 -28.95
CA HIS A 122 -18.95 34.32 -28.26
C HIS A 122 -18.82 34.42 -26.73
N VAL A 123 -17.73 33.90 -26.15
CA VAL A 123 -17.44 33.98 -24.71
C VAL A 123 -17.13 35.42 -24.30
N ILE A 124 -16.41 36.15 -25.14
CA ILE A 124 -15.88 37.49 -24.85
C ILE A 124 -16.66 38.60 -25.55
N GLU A 125 -17.70 38.25 -26.30
CA GLU A 125 -18.45 39.19 -27.11
C GLU A 125 -19.19 40.21 -26.23
N GLY A 126 -18.94 41.50 -26.47
CA GLY A 126 -19.58 42.59 -25.74
C GLY A 126 -19.06 42.82 -24.32
N SER A 127 -18.07 42.03 -23.87
CA SER A 127 -17.48 42.17 -22.54
C SER A 127 -16.51 43.35 -22.46
N GLU A 128 -16.65 44.16 -21.42
CA GLU A 128 -15.71 45.26 -21.13
C GLU A 128 -14.44 44.75 -20.43
N PHE A 129 -14.54 43.64 -19.70
CA PHE A 129 -13.46 43.06 -18.91
C PHE A 129 -13.32 41.56 -19.17
N ILE A 130 -12.08 41.11 -19.38
CA ILE A 130 -11.73 39.72 -19.58
C ILE A 130 -10.68 39.36 -18.54
N GLU A 131 -11.07 38.53 -17.58
CA GLU A 131 -10.21 38.01 -16.53
C GLU A 131 -9.78 36.59 -16.86
N ILE A 132 -8.49 36.33 -16.76
CA ILE A 132 -7.88 35.01 -16.94
C ILE A 132 -7.39 34.53 -15.59
N LYS A 133 -7.77 33.31 -15.21
CA LYS A 133 -7.20 32.58 -14.09
C LYS A 133 -6.44 31.36 -14.60
N ASP A 134 -5.14 31.30 -14.31
CA ASP A 134 -4.29 30.19 -14.73
C ASP A 134 -4.34 28.99 -13.75
N TYR A 135 -3.53 27.96 -14.07
CA TYR A 135 -3.43 26.73 -13.28
C TYR A 135 -2.92 26.98 -11.85
N ASP A 136 -1.96 27.90 -11.69
CA ASP A 136 -1.38 28.26 -10.39
C ASP A 136 -2.33 29.17 -9.59
N GLY A 137 -3.38 29.65 -10.23
CA GLY A 137 -4.44 30.47 -9.65
C GLY A 137 -4.16 31.95 -9.73
N GLU A 138 -3.14 32.38 -10.48
CA GLU A 138 -2.89 33.79 -10.74
C GLU A 138 -3.98 34.36 -11.64
N ILE A 139 -4.35 35.60 -11.34
CA ILE A 139 -5.42 36.32 -12.04
C ILE A 139 -4.80 37.47 -12.82
N SER A 140 -5.07 37.51 -14.12
CA SER A 140 -4.56 38.52 -15.05
C SER A 140 -5.68 39.10 -15.91
N GLN A 141 -5.58 40.38 -16.26
CA GLN A 141 -6.47 40.98 -17.25
C GLN A 141 -5.95 40.67 -18.67
N ALA A 142 -6.85 40.25 -19.56
CA ALA A 142 -6.53 40.01 -20.95
C ALA A 142 -7.00 41.12 -21.87
N THR A 143 -6.27 41.30 -22.97
CA THR A 143 -6.64 42.19 -24.08
C THR A 143 -6.97 41.36 -25.31
N LEU A 144 -8.05 41.72 -26.01
CA LEU A 144 -8.39 41.14 -27.31
C LEU A 144 -7.40 41.60 -28.38
N ILE A 145 -6.70 40.66 -29.01
CA ILE A 145 -5.76 40.93 -30.11
C ILE A 145 -6.41 40.75 -31.47
N GLY A 146 -7.26 39.73 -31.62
CA GLY A 146 -7.96 39.44 -32.86
C GLY A 146 -9.14 38.51 -32.63
N LYS A 147 -10.11 38.57 -33.53
CA LYS A 147 -11.30 37.71 -33.52
C LYS A 147 -11.69 37.33 -34.94
N ASP A 148 -12.32 36.17 -35.06
CA ASP A 148 -13.01 35.70 -36.24
C ASP A 148 -14.42 35.25 -35.83
N GLU A 149 -15.41 36.03 -36.23
CA GLU A 149 -16.82 35.80 -35.91
C GLU A 149 -17.39 34.60 -36.68
N PHE A 150 -16.84 34.28 -37.86
CA PHE A 150 -17.35 33.18 -38.69
C PHE A 150 -16.93 31.80 -38.15
N THR A 151 -15.72 31.71 -37.60
CA THR A 151 -15.20 30.48 -36.98
C THR A 151 -15.35 30.45 -35.46
N ASP A 152 -15.96 31.48 -34.87
CA ASP A 152 -16.12 31.65 -33.42
C ASP A 152 -14.78 31.55 -32.67
N MET A 153 -13.73 32.24 -33.13
CA MET A 153 -12.41 32.22 -32.50
C MET A 153 -11.99 33.60 -32.02
N ALA A 154 -11.32 33.66 -30.87
CA ALA A 154 -10.68 34.86 -30.35
C ALA A 154 -9.26 34.58 -29.86
N LEU A 155 -8.37 35.53 -30.13
CA LEU A 155 -6.99 35.56 -29.65
C LEU A 155 -6.85 36.65 -28.60
N LEU A 156 -6.52 36.22 -27.38
CA LEU A 156 -6.31 37.07 -26.22
C LEU A 156 -4.82 37.16 -25.90
N LYS A 157 -4.40 38.26 -25.28
CA LYS A 157 -3.05 38.45 -24.74
C LYS A 157 -3.08 38.85 -23.28
N ILE A 158 -2.17 38.28 -22.51
CA ILE A 158 -1.87 38.70 -21.13
C ILE A 158 -0.41 39.13 -21.02
N ASP A 159 -0.05 39.82 -19.95
CA ASP A 159 1.32 40.30 -19.73
C ASP A 159 2.24 39.24 -19.10
N SER A 160 1.68 38.15 -18.58
CA SER A 160 2.44 37.00 -18.08
C SER A 160 2.82 36.04 -19.21
N SER A 161 3.78 35.16 -18.91
CA SER A 161 4.32 34.16 -19.83
C SER A 161 4.14 32.78 -19.20
N SER A 162 3.47 31.86 -19.88
CA SER A 162 3.31 30.47 -19.46
C SER A 162 3.87 29.49 -20.49
N GLU A 163 3.88 28.21 -20.15
CA GLU A 163 3.99 27.14 -21.15
C GLU A 163 2.79 27.22 -22.12
N TYR A 164 2.89 26.53 -23.26
CA TYR A 164 1.83 26.53 -24.26
C TYR A 164 1.69 25.18 -24.94
N LEU A 165 0.50 24.93 -25.50
CA LEU A 165 0.21 23.72 -26.25
C LEU A 165 0.70 23.83 -27.69
N ILE A 166 1.25 22.73 -28.19
CA ILE A 166 1.56 22.57 -29.61
C ILE A 166 0.31 22.01 -30.29
N PHE A 167 -0.07 22.62 -31.42
CA PHE A 167 -1.19 22.12 -32.21
C PHE A 167 -0.88 20.74 -32.79
N GLY A 168 -1.81 19.81 -32.59
CA GLY A 168 -1.82 18.55 -33.32
C GLY A 168 -2.37 18.72 -34.74
N ASN A 169 -2.16 17.71 -35.58
CA ASN A 169 -2.76 17.65 -36.91
C ASN A 169 -4.13 16.96 -36.82
N SER A 170 -5.21 17.70 -37.04
CA SER A 170 -6.57 17.16 -37.03
C SER A 170 -6.85 16.17 -38.17
N ASP A 171 -6.13 16.27 -39.28
CA ASP A 171 -6.30 15.36 -40.43
C ASP A 171 -5.76 13.94 -40.15
N GLU A 172 -4.93 13.80 -39.12
CA GLU A 172 -4.37 12.53 -38.66
C GLU A 172 -5.27 11.80 -37.65
N ILE A 173 -6.39 12.43 -37.23
CA ILE A 173 -7.34 11.83 -36.29
C ILE A 173 -8.11 10.70 -36.99
N GLN A 174 -8.01 9.48 -36.45
CA GLN A 174 -8.73 8.32 -36.95
C GLN A 174 -10.00 8.07 -36.12
N ILE A 175 -11.12 7.85 -36.79
CA ILE A 175 -12.37 7.42 -36.15
C ILE A 175 -12.26 5.92 -35.87
N LEU A 176 -12.28 5.52 -34.60
CA LEU A 176 -12.33 4.11 -34.23
C LEU A 176 -13.75 3.58 -34.47
N ASN A 177 -13.95 2.90 -35.61
CA ASN A 177 -15.21 2.20 -35.92
C ASN A 177 -15.29 0.88 -35.15
N ASN A 178 -15.45 0.90 -33.83
CA ASN A 178 -15.66 -0.32 -33.07
C ASN A 178 -16.66 -0.13 -31.93
N LEU A 179 -17.91 0.19 -32.31
CA LEU A 179 -19.09 -0.06 -31.49
C LEU A 179 -20.16 -0.69 -32.39
N THR A 180 -20.10 -2.01 -32.51
CA THR A 180 -21.29 -2.79 -32.86
C THR A 180 -21.99 -3.07 -31.53
N PHE A 181 -23.11 -2.39 -31.28
CA PHE A 181 -23.99 -2.66 -30.14
C PHE A 181 -24.64 -4.04 -30.27
#